data_AF-A0A0C3IAI6-F1
#
_entry.id   AF-A0A0C3IAI6-F1
#
_cell.length_a   1.000
_cell.length_b   1.000
_cell.length_c   1.000
_cell.angle_alpha   90.00
_cell.angle_beta   90.00
_cell.angle_gamma   90.00
#
_symmetry.space_group_name_H-M   'P 1'
#
loop_
_entity.id
_entity.type
_entity.pdbx_description
1 polymer ?
#
loop_
_entity_poly.entity_id
_entity_poly.type
_entity_poly.pdbx_seq_one_letter_code
_entity_poly.pdbx_strand_id
1 'polypeptide(L)'
;AVISGSLALHMVLPANSCAWTPSDLDIYNAKACLSHFHHALTFSECLLAGYNVIRETRVDASSYNMSTIRSILTFSNGTHYIDVIVSKTSTALSPLFQFHSTAVMNFISADTIFCAYPNLTFNHCALIN
;
A
#
# COMPACT_ATOMS: atom_id res chain seq x y z
N ALA A 1 -7.71 2.90 6.38
CA ALA A 1 -6.78 2.23 5.46
C ALA A 1 -7.02 2.76 4.05
N VAL A 2 -6.03 2.67 3.17
CA VAL A 2 -6.22 2.81 1.73
C VAL A 2 -5.44 1.69 1.02
N ILE A 3 -5.91 1.27 -0.15
CA ILE A 3 -5.20 0.35 -1.03
C ILE A 3 -4.41 1.18 -2.05
N SER A 4 -3.18 0.78 -2.36
CA SER A 4 -2.33 1.48 -3.32
C SER A 4 -1.54 0.50 -4.20
N GLY A 5 -0.45 0.95 -4.81
CA GLY A 5 0.48 0.11 -5.55
C GLY A 5 -0.04 -0.28 -6.93
N SER A 6 0.41 -1.44 -7.38
CA SER A 6 0.09 -1.98 -8.70
C SER A 6 -1.41 -2.20 -8.89
N LEU A 7 -2.12 -2.64 -7.85
CA LEU A 7 -3.57 -2.84 -7.88
C LEU A 7 -4.34 -1.53 -8.07
N ALA A 8 -3.99 -0.48 -7.33
CA ALA A 8 -4.65 0.81 -7.48
C ALA A 8 -4.40 1.43 -8.86
N LEU A 9 -3.17 1.32 -9.38
CA LEU A 9 -2.87 1.75 -10.75
C LEU A 9 -3.70 0.98 -11.78
N HIS A 10 -3.78 -0.34 -11.66
CA HIS A 10 -4.56 -1.18 -12.57
C HIS A 10 -6.05 -0.83 -12.55
N MET A 11 -6.61 -0.43 -11.40
CA MET A 11 -8.00 0.00 -11.30
C MET A 11 -8.26 1.39 -11.89
N VAL A 12 -7.27 2.29 -11.83
CA VAL A 12 -7.41 3.63 -12.42
C VAL A 12 -7.31 3.58 -13.94
N LEU A 13 -6.48 2.68 -14.49
CA LEU A 13 -6.27 2.58 -15.93
C LEU A 13 -7.50 2.00 -16.67
N PRO A 14 -7.75 2.42 -17.93
CA PRO A 14 -8.83 1.87 -18.74
C PRO A 14 -8.75 0.34 -18.88
N ALA A 15 -9.91 -0.31 -18.90
CA ALA A 15 -10.00 -1.75 -19.16
C ALA A 15 -9.27 -2.10 -20.47
N ASN A 16 -8.49 -3.20 -20.46
CA ASN A 16 -7.66 -3.68 -21.58
C ASN A 16 -6.43 -2.81 -21.93
N SER A 17 -6.11 -1.77 -21.16
CA SER A 17 -4.87 -1.01 -21.35
C SER A 17 -3.65 -1.60 -20.61
N CYS A 18 -3.87 -2.59 -19.75
CA CYS A 18 -2.84 -3.29 -19.00
C CYS A 18 -2.58 -4.68 -19.60
N ALA A 19 -1.36 -4.92 -20.09
CA ALA A 19 -0.88 -6.26 -20.47
C ALA A 19 -0.36 -7.08 -19.27
N TRP A 20 -0.48 -6.53 -18.07
CA TRP A 20 0.03 -7.08 -16.81
C TRP A 20 -1.09 -7.16 -15.78
N THR A 21 -0.91 -8.01 -14.78
CA THR A 21 -1.81 -8.13 -13.63
C THR A 21 -1.07 -7.78 -12.33
N PRO A 22 -1.75 -7.17 -11.33
CA PRO A 22 -1.15 -6.91 -10.03
C PRO A 22 -0.66 -8.21 -9.36
N SER A 23 0.54 -8.19 -8.79
CA SER A 23 1.17 -9.36 -8.16
C SER A 23 0.95 -9.44 -6.64
N ASP A 24 0.62 -8.32 -6.02
CA ASP A 24 0.55 -8.12 -4.58
C ASP A 24 -0.57 -7.12 -4.22
N LEU A 25 -0.89 -7.06 -2.93
CA LEU A 25 -1.84 -6.12 -2.37
C LEU A 25 -1.16 -5.23 -1.34
N ASP A 26 -1.02 -3.94 -1.66
CA ASP A 26 -0.48 -2.93 -0.74
C ASP A 26 -1.59 -2.21 0.02
N ILE A 27 -1.58 -2.30 1.35
CA ILE A 27 -2.52 -1.65 2.26
C ILE A 27 -1.78 -0.64 3.13
N TYR A 28 -2.16 0.63 3.04
CA TYR A 28 -1.60 1.71 3.83
C TYR A 28 -2.50 2.08 5.00
N ASN A 29 -1.90 2.26 6.17
CA ASN A 29 -2.59 2.58 7.42
C ASN A 29 -1.99 3.77 8.15
N ALA A 30 -2.84 4.56 8.80
CA ALA A 30 -2.41 5.61 9.71
C ALA A 30 -1.91 5.00 11.03
N LYS A 31 -0.99 5.71 11.72
CA LYS A 31 -0.43 5.28 13.02
C LYS A 31 -1.52 5.02 14.07
N ALA A 32 -2.59 5.80 14.05
CA ALA A 32 -3.68 5.70 15.02
C ALA A 32 -4.51 4.40 14.87
N CYS A 33 -4.51 3.78 13.70
CA CYS A 33 -5.30 2.58 13.41
C CYS A 33 -4.56 1.28 13.72
N LEU A 34 -3.31 1.35 14.17
CA LEU A 34 -2.39 0.22 14.29
C LEU A 34 -2.89 -0.85 15.27
N SER A 35 -3.46 -0.44 16.42
CA SER A 35 -4.01 -1.36 17.42
C SER A 35 -5.24 -2.13 16.90
N HIS A 36 -6.13 -1.46 16.17
CA HIS A 36 -7.31 -2.10 15.57
C HIS A 36 -6.94 -2.98 14.38
N PHE A 37 -5.96 -2.58 13.56
CA PHE A 37 -5.61 -3.28 12.33
C PHE A 37 -4.73 -4.52 12.56
N HIS A 38 -3.77 -4.44 13.48
CA HIS A 38 -3.04 -5.65 13.92
C HIS A 38 -3.99 -6.66 14.52
N HIS A 39 -4.93 -6.22 15.37
CA HIS A 39 -5.88 -7.14 15.96
C HIS A 39 -6.80 -7.75 14.89
N ALA A 40 -7.30 -6.96 13.94
CA ALA A 40 -8.12 -7.46 12.84
C ALA A 40 -7.39 -8.51 11.98
N LEU A 41 -6.20 -8.20 11.43
CA LEU A 41 -5.49 -9.12 10.52
C LEU A 41 -4.89 -10.35 11.22
N THR A 42 -4.53 -10.22 12.49
CA THR A 42 -3.89 -11.31 13.26
C THR A 42 -4.93 -12.23 13.94
N PHE A 43 -6.20 -11.80 14.05
CA PHE A 43 -7.28 -12.64 14.59
C PHE A 43 -8.37 -13.03 13.57
N SER A 44 -8.40 -12.46 12.36
CA SER A 44 -9.45 -12.75 11.35
C SER A 44 -8.93 -13.36 10.03
N GLU A 45 -9.93 -13.73 9.20
CA GLU A 45 -9.98 -14.19 7.81
C GLU A 45 -8.68 -14.40 7.02
N CYS A 46 -7.66 -13.55 7.14
CA CYS A 46 -6.36 -13.78 6.53
C CYS A 46 -5.74 -15.11 7.00
N LEU A 47 -5.74 -15.39 8.31
CA LEU A 47 -5.28 -16.68 8.84
C LEU A 47 -6.15 -17.84 8.37
N LEU A 48 -7.47 -17.65 8.29
CA LEU A 48 -8.41 -18.66 7.75
C LEU A 48 -8.20 -18.90 6.25
N ALA A 49 -7.76 -17.87 5.52
CA ALA A 49 -7.39 -17.92 4.10
C ALA A 49 -5.93 -18.38 3.89
N GLY A 50 -5.23 -18.82 4.93
CA GLY A 50 -3.88 -19.38 4.87
C GLY A 50 -2.75 -18.35 4.79
N TYR A 51 -3.03 -17.07 5.00
CA TYR A 51 -2.00 -16.02 5.05
C TYR A 51 -1.32 -15.99 6.40
N ASN A 52 0.00 -16.09 6.39
CA ASN A 52 0.86 -15.99 7.56
C ASN A 52 1.78 -14.78 7.44
N VAL A 53 2.13 -14.17 8.58
CA VAL A 53 3.16 -13.12 8.60
C VAL A 53 4.50 -13.75 8.27
N ILE A 54 5.09 -13.38 7.13
CA ILE A 54 6.40 -13.88 6.70
C ILE A 54 7.53 -12.87 6.97
N ARG A 55 7.18 -11.58 7.15
CA ARG A 55 8.13 -10.52 7.42
C ARG A 55 7.49 -9.38 8.20
N GLU A 56 8.18 -8.91 9.23
CA GLU A 56 7.86 -7.65 9.92
C GLU A 56 9.12 -6.78 9.89
N THR A 57 9.02 -5.61 9.25
CA THR A 57 10.10 -4.61 9.24
C THR A 57 9.64 -3.40 10.04
N ARG A 58 10.34 -3.07 11.12
CA ARG A 58 10.13 -1.82 11.85
C ARG A 58 11.12 -0.78 11.38
N VAL A 59 10.60 0.34 10.92
CA VAL A 59 11.36 1.47 10.38
C VAL A 59 11.43 2.55 11.47
N ASP A 60 12.00 2.22 12.64
CA ASP A 60 12.39 3.26 13.62
C ASP A 60 13.50 2.86 14.62
N ALA A 61 14.55 3.69 14.64
CA ALA A 61 15.42 3.97 15.79
C ALA A 61 16.29 5.25 15.62
N SER A 62 16.40 5.86 14.42
CA SER A 62 17.25 7.06 14.24
C SER A 62 16.43 8.33 13.96
N SER A 63 16.78 9.41 14.66
CA SER A 63 16.20 10.76 14.53
C SER A 63 16.38 11.39 13.14
N TYR A 64 17.18 10.75 12.27
CA TYR A 64 17.50 11.21 10.92
C TYR A 64 16.73 10.46 9.82
N ASN A 65 15.89 9.48 10.16
CA ASN A 65 15.09 8.79 9.16
C ASN A 65 13.88 9.64 8.76
N MET A 66 13.97 10.29 7.59
CA MET A 66 12.90 11.12 7.00
C MET A 66 11.74 10.30 6.40
N SER A 67 11.80 8.97 6.45
CA SER A 67 10.70 8.11 6.03
C SER A 67 9.49 8.29 6.97
N THR A 68 8.33 8.48 6.35
CA THR A 68 7.04 8.49 7.03
C THR A 68 6.47 7.07 7.19
N ILE A 69 7.20 6.02 6.78
CA ILE A 69 6.87 4.62 7.07
C ILE A 69 7.35 4.29 8.48
N ARG A 70 6.45 3.79 9.33
CA ARG A 70 6.75 3.28 10.67
C ARG A 70 7.12 1.80 10.64
N SER A 71 6.36 1.00 9.89
CA SER A 71 6.58 -0.44 9.78
C SER A 71 5.91 -0.99 8.54
N ILE A 72 6.38 -2.16 8.11
CA ILE A 72 5.81 -2.95 7.01
C ILE A 72 5.61 -4.36 7.53
N LEU A 73 4.40 -4.89 7.39
CA LEU A 73 4.09 -6.29 7.66
C LEU A 73 3.71 -6.97 6.35
N THR A 74 4.45 -8.01 5.99
CA THR A 74 4.17 -8.82 4.81
C THR A 74 3.51 -10.12 5.22
N PHE A 75 2.34 -10.39 4.65
CA PHE A 75 1.63 -11.65 4.75
C PHE A 75 1.76 -12.44 3.45
N SER A 76 1.81 -13.77 3.55
CA SER A 76 1.76 -14.64 2.37
C SER A 76 1.06 -15.97 2.67
N ASN A 77 0.39 -16.50 1.64
CA ASN A 77 -0.14 -17.87 1.62
C ASN A 77 0.71 -18.81 0.73
N GLY A 78 1.94 -18.41 0.39
CA GLY A 78 2.85 -19.15 -0.49
C GLY A 78 2.71 -18.82 -1.98
N THR A 79 1.60 -18.22 -2.40
CA THR A 79 1.37 -17.81 -3.80
C THR A 79 1.14 -16.31 -3.97
N HIS A 80 0.49 -15.69 -3.00
CA HIS A 80 0.12 -14.27 -3.02
C HIS A 80 0.72 -13.55 -1.81
N TYR A 81 0.86 -12.23 -1.95
CA TYR A 81 1.46 -11.37 -0.94
C TYR A 81 0.54 -10.19 -0.60
N ILE A 82 0.49 -9.85 0.68
CA ILE A 82 -0.18 -8.64 1.18
C ILE A 82 0.84 -7.86 2.00
N ASP A 83 1.13 -6.64 1.61
CA ASP A 83 1.99 -5.73 2.35
C ASP A 83 1.13 -4.69 3.08
N VAL A 84 1.32 -4.61 4.39
CA VAL A 84 0.64 -3.64 5.25
C VAL A 84 1.66 -2.61 5.70
N ILE A 85 1.59 -1.43 5.08
CA ILE A 85 2.45 -0.30 5.34
C ILE A 85 1.79 0.59 6.38
N VAL A 86 2.47 0.81 7.50
CA VAL A 86 1.97 1.70 8.55
C VAL A 86 2.73 3.01 8.53
N SER A 87 2.02 4.14 8.48
CA SER A 87 2.61 5.46 8.56
C SER A 87 3.03 5.83 9.99
N LYS A 88 4.03 6.70 10.12
CA LYS A 88 4.39 7.45 11.34
C LYS A 88 3.39 8.57 11.63
N THR A 89 2.67 9.05 10.63
CA THR A 89 1.78 10.22 10.72
C THR A 89 0.34 9.81 11.07
N SER A 90 -0.52 10.82 11.25
CA SER A 90 -1.97 10.64 11.42
C SER A 90 -2.70 10.21 10.15
N THR A 91 -2.04 10.20 8.98
CA THR A 91 -2.62 9.78 7.71
C THR A 91 -1.94 8.53 7.15
N ALA A 92 -2.69 7.71 6.41
CA ALA A 92 -2.15 6.59 5.65
C ALA A 92 -1.36 7.05 4.40
N LEU A 93 -1.54 8.30 3.97
CA LEU A 93 -1.07 8.80 2.68
C LEU A 93 0.38 9.31 2.68
N SER A 94 0.94 9.68 3.83
CA SER A 94 2.31 10.25 3.85
C SER A 94 3.36 9.33 3.23
N PRO A 95 3.37 8.01 3.50
CA PRO A 95 4.29 7.08 2.86
C PRO A 95 4.13 7.01 1.35
N LEU A 96 2.89 7.14 0.87
CA LEU A 96 2.55 7.00 -0.53
C LEU A 96 3.21 8.10 -1.38
N PHE A 97 3.13 9.34 -0.91
CA PHE A 97 3.73 10.50 -1.59
C PHE A 97 5.25 10.64 -1.39
N GLN A 98 5.87 9.72 -0.63
CA GLN A 98 7.32 9.60 -0.53
C GLN A 98 7.89 8.50 -1.44
N PHE A 99 7.04 7.80 -2.20
CA PHE A 99 7.50 6.78 -3.13
C PHE A 99 8.26 7.41 -4.30
N HIS A 100 9.20 6.66 -4.88
CA HIS A 100 10.07 7.17 -5.94
C HIS A 100 9.35 7.35 -7.28
N SER A 101 8.16 6.76 -7.48
CA SER A 101 7.44 6.82 -8.75
C SER A 101 6.00 7.32 -8.57
N THR A 102 5.60 8.28 -9.39
CA THR A 102 4.22 8.80 -9.46
C THR A 102 3.22 7.77 -9.97
N ALA A 103 3.67 6.70 -10.65
CA ALA A 103 2.79 5.64 -11.16
C ALA A 103 2.00 4.94 -10.06
N VAL A 104 2.58 4.84 -8.86
CA VAL A 104 1.96 4.14 -7.72
C VAL A 104 1.35 5.08 -6.70
N MET A 105 1.28 6.39 -6.97
CA MET A 105 0.67 7.39 -6.07
C MET A 105 -0.87 7.48 -6.21
N ASN A 106 -1.48 6.44 -6.80
CA ASN A 106 -2.92 6.27 -6.89
C ASN A 106 -3.40 5.44 -5.70
N PHE A 107 -4.56 5.72 -5.15
CA PHE A 107 -5.07 4.94 -4.03
C PHE A 107 -6.59 4.82 -4.03
N ILE A 108 -7.08 3.80 -3.33
CA ILE A 108 -8.49 3.47 -3.20
C ILE A 108 -8.85 3.50 -1.71
N SER A 109 -9.84 4.31 -1.34
CA SER A 109 -10.48 4.29 -0.02
C SER A 109 -11.74 3.42 -0.06
N ALA A 110 -12.50 3.39 1.05
CA ALA A 110 -13.77 2.67 1.09
C ALA A 110 -14.83 3.23 0.14
N ASP A 111 -14.72 4.51 -0.23
CA ASP A 111 -15.75 5.29 -0.91
C ASP A 111 -15.23 6.05 -2.14
N THR A 112 -13.92 6.10 -2.37
CA THR A 112 -13.33 6.88 -3.47
C THR A 112 -12.13 6.18 -4.09
N ILE A 113 -11.93 6.42 -5.39
CA ILE A 113 -10.70 6.13 -6.11
C ILE A 113 -10.00 7.47 -6.38
N PHE A 114 -8.73 7.57 -6.02
CA PHE A 114 -7.94 8.78 -6.18
C PHE A 114 -6.76 8.55 -7.13
N CYS A 115 -6.64 9.44 -8.10
CA CYS A 115 -5.49 9.50 -9.01
C CYS A 115 -4.75 10.83 -8.80
N ALA A 116 -3.53 10.77 -8.27
CA ALA A 116 -2.76 11.97 -7.95
C ALA A 116 -2.26 12.72 -9.19
N TYR A 117 -1.96 11.98 -10.26
CA TYR A 117 -1.35 12.52 -11.49
C TYR A 117 -2.11 12.05 -12.74
N PRO A 118 -3.39 12.44 -12.92
CA PRO A 118 -4.25 11.90 -13.97
C PRO A 118 -3.65 12.09 -15.37
N ASN A 119 -3.07 13.26 -15.66
CA ASN A 119 -2.44 13.51 -16.96
C ASN A 119 -1.26 12.57 -17.23
N LEU A 120 -0.45 12.23 -16.22
CA LEU A 120 0.65 11.28 -16.41
C LEU A 120 0.11 9.86 -16.53
N THR A 121 -0.74 9.46 -15.59
CA THR A 121 -1.31 8.10 -15.51
C THR A 121 -2.06 7.73 -16.79
N PHE A 122 -2.95 8.58 -17.30
CA PHE A 122 -3.75 8.29 -18.49
C PHE A 122 -2.96 8.43 -19.80
N ASN A 123 -1.79 9.09 -19.80
CA ASN A 123 -0.85 9.06 -20.91
C ASN A 123 0.22 7.97 -20.75
N HIS A 124 0.02 7.01 -19.82
CA HIS A 124 0.97 5.93 -19.54
C HIS A 124 2.40 6.42 -19.23
N CYS A 125 2.51 7.58 -18.58
CA CYS A 125 3.76 8.21 -18.17
C CYS A 125 3.87 8.25 -16.64
N ALA A 126 5.11 8.31 -16.14
CA ALA A 126 5.39 8.53 -14.72
C ALA A 126 6.69 9.31 -14.55
N LEU A 127 6.72 10.18 -13.54
CA LEU A 127 7.95 10.75 -13.01
C LEU A 127 8.56 9.80 -11.97
N ILE A 128 9.88 9.67 -12.02
CA ILE A 128 10.71 8.89 -11.09
C ILE A 128 11.74 9.83 -10.46
N ASN A 129 11.91 9.75 -9.14
CA ASN A 129 12.92 10.50 -8.37
C ASN A 129 14.25 9.75 -8.28
#